data_AF-A0A6G0Q077-F1
#
_entry.id   AF-A0A6G0Q077-F1
#
_cell.length_a   1.000
_cell.length_b   1.000
_cell.length_c   1.000
_cell.angle_alpha   90.00
_cell.angle_beta   90.00
_cell.angle_gamma   90.00
#
_symmetry.space_group_name_H-M   'P 1'
#
loop_
_entity.id
_entity.type
_entity.pdbx_description
1 polymer ?
#
loop_
_entity_poly.entity_id
_entity_poly.type
_entity_poly.pdbx_seq_one_letter_code
_entity_poly.pdbx_strand_id
1 'polypeptide(L)' 'MTKVPVETWEAAIAAVADGLSERKAAKAYGISRGPLHQRINGLVPLEARRGP' A
#
# COMPACT_ATOMS: atom_id res chain seq x y z
N MET A 1 3.42 -11.95 -12.76
CA MET A 1 3.39 -11.18 -11.49
C MET A 1 2.25 -10.19 -11.60
N THR A 2 1.10 -10.49 -11.01
CA THR A 2 -0.11 -9.66 -11.14
C THR A 2 0.15 -8.34 -10.41
N LYS A 3 -0.05 -7.21 -11.10
CA LYS A 3 0.08 -5.89 -10.50
C LYS A 3 -0.99 -5.75 -9.41
N VAL A 4 -0.58 -5.45 -8.18
CA VAL A 4 -1.51 -5.15 -7.09
C VAL A 4 -2.25 -3.86 -7.46
N PRO A 5 -3.60 -3.86 -7.46
CA PRO A 5 -4.42 -2.67 -7.75
C PRO A 5 -4.11 -1.51 -6.80
N VAL A 6 -4.31 -0.27 -7.28
CA VAL A 6 -4.05 0.94 -6.48
C VAL A 6 -4.97 0.98 -5.26
N GLU A 7 -6.22 0.58 -5.45
CA GLU A 7 -7.28 0.50 -4.46
C GLU A 7 -6.89 -0.42 -3.29
N THR A 8 -6.13 -1.50 -3.57
CA THR A 8 -5.61 -2.40 -2.53
C THR A 8 -4.56 -1.71 -1.67
N TRP A 9 -3.70 -0.89 -2.27
CA TRP A 9 -2.72 -0.11 -1.52
C TRP A 9 -3.39 0.99 -0.71
N GLU A 10 -4.36 1.70 -1.28
CA GLU A 10 -5.13 2.74 -0.59
C GLU A 10 -5.87 2.18 0.63
N ALA A 11 -6.58 1.07 0.48
CA ALA A 11 -7.29 0.42 1.58
C ALA A 11 -6.33 -0.04 2.70
N ALA A 12 -5.15 -0.56 2.33
CA ALA A 12 -4.15 -0.96 3.31
C ALA A 12 -3.54 0.23 4.06
N ILE A 13 -3.31 1.36 3.38
CA ILE A 13 -2.79 2.59 4.00
C ILE A 13 -3.85 3.19 4.94
N ALA A 14 -5.11 3.26 4.50
CA ALA A 14 -6.23 3.71 5.34
C ALA A 14 -6.35 2.87 6.61
N ALA A 15 -6.30 1.54 6.51
CA ALA A 15 -6.34 0.67 7.67
C ALA A 15 -5.18 0.91 8.65
N VAL A 16 -3.97 1.23 8.15
CA VAL A 16 -2.85 1.60 9.03
C VAL A 16 -3.08 2.95 9.70
N ALA A 17 -3.62 3.93 8.97
CA ALA A 17 -4.02 5.23 9.53
C ALA A 17 -5.09 5.08 10.62
N ASP A 18 -6.00 4.11 10.47
CA ASP A 18 -7.04 3.75 11.46
C ASP A 18 -6.50 2.95 12.66
N GLY A 19 -5.18 2.73 12.74
CA GLY A 19 -4.51 2.11 13.89
C GLY A 19 -4.18 0.63 13.72
N LEU A 20 -4.41 0.04 12.55
CA LEU A 20 -3.96 -1.32 12.25
C LEU A 20 -2.43 -1.33 12.07
N SER A 21 -1.73 -2.35 12.59
CA SER A 21 -0.29 -2.45 12.35
C SER A 21 0.00 -2.77 10.88
N GLU A 22 1.11 -2.23 10.33
CA GLU A 22 1.51 -2.49 8.93
C GLU A 22 1.55 -3.99 8.59
N ARG A 23 1.97 -4.84 9.55
CA ARG A 23 2.01 -6.30 9.37
C ARG A 23 0.61 -6.90 9.24
N LYS A 24 -0.35 -6.43 10.05
CA LYS A 24 -1.74 -6.87 9.99
C LYS A 24 -2.42 -6.38 8.72
N ALA A 25 -2.18 -5.12 8.32
CA ALA A 25 -2.67 -4.57 7.07
C ALA A 25 -2.11 -5.35 5.86
N ALA A 26 -0.78 -5.53 5.80
CA ALA A 26 -0.14 -6.29 4.72
C ALA A 26 -0.75 -7.69 4.54
N LYS A 27 -0.99 -8.39 5.66
CA LYS A 27 -1.64 -9.70 5.65
C LYS A 27 -3.12 -9.62 5.20
N ALA A 28 -3.88 -8.65 5.70
CA ALA A 28 -5.30 -8.50 5.39
C ALA A 28 -5.55 -8.22 3.90
N TYR A 29 -4.69 -7.44 3.26
CA TYR A 29 -4.82 -7.01 1.86
C TYR A 29 -3.98 -7.84 0.89
N GLY A 30 -3.29 -8.89 1.35
CA GLY A 30 -2.51 -9.79 0.48
C GLY A 30 -1.30 -9.13 -0.18
N ILE A 31 -0.69 -8.14 0.48
CA ILE A 31 0.44 -7.36 -0.03
C ILE A 31 1.69 -7.54 0.83
N SER A 32 2.86 -7.24 0.26
CA SER A 32 4.11 -7.25 1.00
C SER A 32 4.25 -6.02 1.91
N ARG A 33 4.70 -6.24 3.15
CA ARG A 33 4.91 -5.16 4.14
C ARG A 33 5.91 -4.10 3.68
N GLY A 34 7.03 -4.51 3.07
CA GLY A 34 8.07 -3.56 2.64
C GLY A 34 7.53 -2.49 1.66
N PRO A 35 6.90 -2.91 0.56
CA PRO A 35 6.24 -1.98 -0.37
C PRO A 35 5.10 -1.15 0.25
N LEU A 36 4.39 -1.67 1.24
CA LEU A 36 3.39 -0.91 2.00
C LEU A 36 4.05 0.20 2.83
N HIS A 37 5.09 -0.14 3.60
CA HIS A 37 5.87 0.81 4.41
C HIS A 37 6.44 1.95 3.55
N GLN A 38 6.98 1.62 2.37
CA GLN A 38 7.48 2.63 1.43
C GLN A 38 6.39 3.61 0.96
N ARG A 39 5.17 3.14 0.71
CA ARG A 39 4.04 4.00 0.30
C ARG A 39 3.54 4.86 1.45
N ILE A 40 3.45 4.30 2.65
CA ILE A 40 3.08 5.05 3.87
C ILE A 40 4.05 6.22 4.10
N ASN A 41 5.35 5.99 3.89
CA ASN A 41 6.38 7.02 4.01
C ASN A 41 6.51 7.94 2.78
N GLY A 42 5.64 7.81 1.78
CA GLY A 42 5.69 8.61 0.55
C GLY A 42 6.90 8.34 -0.36
N LEU A 43 7.66 7.27 -0.11
CA LEU A 43 8.85 6.90 -0.89
C LEU A 43 8.50 6.29 -2.26
N VAL A 44 7.32 5.68 -2.35
CA VAL A 44 6.80 5.10 -3.59
C VAL A 44 5.40 5.67 -3.84
N PRO A 45 5.18 6.39 -4.95
CA PRO A 45 3.86 6.89 -5.29
C PRO A 45 2.89 5.74 -5.60
N LEU A 46 1.63 5.91 -5.22
CA LEU A 46 0.55 4.94 -5.49
C LEU A 46 0.27 4.80 -6.98
N GLU A 47 0.40 5.90 -7.73
CA GLU A 47 0.35 5.90 -9.17
C GLU A 47 1.75 5.86 -9.78
N ALA A 48 1.93 4.98 -10.78
CA ALA A 48 2.96 5.20 -11.77
C ALA A 48 2.55 6.46 -12.52
N ARG A 49 3.28 7.57 -12.35
CA ARG A 49 3.11 8.81 -13.13
C ARG A 49 2.73 8.44 -14.56
N ARG A 50 1.47 8.60 -14.94
CA ARG A 50 1.10 8.76 -16.34
C ARG A 50 1.58 10.16 -16.67
N GLY A 51 2.83 10.24 -17.11
CA GLY A 51 3.29 11.43 -17.83
C GLY A 51 2.41 11.64 -19.06
N PRO A 52 2.32 12.89 -19.56
CA PRO A 52 1.55 13.21 -20.76
C PRO A 52 1.98 12.39 -21.98
#